data_AF-A0A0B7NAJ3-F1
#
_entry.id   AF-A0A0B7NAJ3-F1
#
_cell.length_a   1.000
_cell.length_b   1.000
_cell.length_c   1.000
_cell.angle_alpha   90.00
_cell.angle_beta   90.00
_cell.angle_gamma   90.00
#
_symmetry.space_group_name_H-M   'P 1'
#
loop_
_entity.id
_entity.type
_entity.pdbx_description
1 polymer ?
#
loop_
_entity_poly.entity_id
_entity_poly.type
_entity_poly.pdbx_seq_one_letter_code
_entity_poly.pdbx_strand_id
1 'polypeptide(L)'
;MPGSTRVNAPASLTTSATSTRSKATTENDESYMDALRLQFENRIVKSISDCQKNKGSLEKLYSKLANMKQLSRGVVSGAEQAIDAPVNSIVVFLNRLTRNTQKKSIELWKEYLDKNFASLKDSIVTQEAEGNQEMMEDDEEETADDKQNAIKR
;
A
#
# COMPACT_ATOMS: atom_id res chain seq x y z
N MET A 1 79.68 -7.82 17.23
CA MET A 1 78.52 -7.40 18.05
C MET A 1 77.45 -6.84 17.11
N PRO A 2 76.17 -7.24 17.23
CA PRO A 2 75.22 -7.35 16.13
C PRO A 2 74.29 -6.13 15.95
N GLY A 3 73.85 -5.97 14.70
CA GLY A 3 72.60 -5.41 14.17
C GLY A 3 71.77 -4.44 15.03
N SER A 4 71.73 -3.18 14.59
CA SER A 4 70.70 -2.21 14.99
C SER A 4 69.37 -2.54 14.28
N THR A 5 68.49 -3.25 14.96
CA THR A 5 67.14 -3.55 14.47
C THR A 5 66.22 -2.38 14.84
N ARG A 6 65.75 -1.64 13.83
CA ARG A 6 64.70 -0.63 13.96
C ARG A 6 63.43 -1.30 14.50
N VAL A 7 62.98 -0.84 15.68
CA VAL A 7 61.75 -1.30 16.32
C VAL A 7 60.57 -0.65 15.61
N ASN A 8 59.67 -1.47 15.06
CA ASN A 8 58.45 -1.04 14.40
C ASN A 8 57.56 -0.26 15.39
N ALA A 9 57.11 0.93 14.97
CA ALA A 9 56.03 1.63 15.65
C ALA A 9 54.74 0.79 15.57
N PRO A 10 53.94 0.67 16.65
CA PRO A 10 52.65 0.01 16.55
C PRO A 10 51.75 0.82 15.62
N ALA A 11 51.18 0.16 14.61
CA ALA A 11 50.16 0.74 13.76
C ALA A 11 48.96 1.16 14.64
N SER A 12 48.71 2.47 14.72
CA SER A 12 47.46 2.98 15.27
C SER A 12 46.32 2.45 14.41
N LEU A 13 45.59 1.47 14.95
CA LEU A 13 44.28 1.09 14.45
C LEU A 13 43.35 2.29 14.61
N THR A 14 43.23 3.09 13.56
CA THR A 14 42.19 4.10 13.45
C THR A 14 40.84 3.38 13.38
N THR A 15 40.20 3.24 14.52
CA THR A 15 38.76 2.97 14.63
C THR A 15 38.02 4.18 14.09
N SER A 16 37.63 4.15 12.82
CA SER A 16 36.58 5.02 12.26
C SER A 16 36.07 4.43 10.96
N ALA A 17 35.40 3.28 11.07
CA ALA A 17 34.37 2.91 10.11
C ALA A 17 33.07 3.53 10.64
N THR A 18 32.81 4.75 10.20
CA THR A 18 31.60 5.50 10.47
C THR A 18 30.39 4.64 10.12
N SER A 19 29.56 4.36 11.12
CA SER A 19 28.31 3.63 11.04
C SER A 19 27.26 4.41 10.22
N THR A 20 27.43 4.49 8.90
CA THR A 20 26.41 5.02 7.97
C THR A 20 25.55 3.92 7.36
N ARG A 21 26.07 2.69 7.27
CA ARG A 21 25.38 1.54 6.68
C ARG A 21 24.08 1.17 7.41
N SER A 22 24.05 1.35 8.73
CA SER A 22 22.92 0.96 9.58
C SER A 22 21.68 1.81 9.29
N LYS A 23 21.85 3.13 9.17
CA LYS A 23 20.75 4.09 8.98
C LYS A 23 20.15 4.02 7.56
N ALA A 24 20.99 3.91 6.54
CA ALA A 24 20.52 3.74 5.16
C ALA A 24 19.76 2.43 4.95
N THR A 25 20.07 1.37 5.72
CA THR A 25 19.33 0.11 5.63
C THR A 25 17.95 0.22 6.29
N THR A 26 17.82 0.96 7.40
CA THR A 26 16.53 1.13 8.09
C THR A 26 15.54 2.00 7.33
N GLU A 27 16.00 3.11 6.72
CA GLU A 27 15.14 4.00 5.93
C GLU A 27 14.56 3.28 4.68
N ASN A 28 15.36 2.41 4.06
CA ASN A 28 14.90 1.57 2.96
C ASN A 28 13.88 0.50 3.43
N ASP A 29 14.06 -0.05 4.62
CA ASP A 29 13.20 -1.10 5.16
C ASP A 29 11.79 -0.60 5.49
N GLU A 30 11.69 0.61 6.03
CA GLU A 30 10.40 1.29 6.24
C GLU A 30 9.71 1.57 4.91
N SER A 31 10.44 2.12 3.93
CA SER A 31 9.91 2.36 2.59
C SER A 31 9.41 1.09 1.91
N TYR A 32 10.11 -0.04 2.08
CA TYR A 32 9.69 -1.35 1.57
C TYR A 32 8.41 -1.86 2.27
N MET A 33 8.30 -1.68 3.59
CA MET A 33 7.10 -2.06 4.32
C MET A 33 5.89 -1.24 3.92
N ASP A 34 6.05 0.07 3.73
CA ASP A 34 4.95 0.96 3.38
C ASP A 34 4.50 0.72 1.93
N ALA A 35 5.42 0.51 0.99
CA ALA A 35 5.09 0.09 -0.37
C ALA A 35 4.32 -1.24 -0.39
N LEU A 36 4.73 -2.20 0.46
CA LEU A 36 4.05 -3.48 0.58
C LEU A 36 2.63 -3.35 1.17
N ARG A 37 2.46 -2.52 2.19
CA ARG A 37 1.15 -2.22 2.79
C ARG A 37 0.21 -1.55 1.79
N LEU A 38 0.71 -0.59 1.01
CA LEU A 38 -0.06 0.05 -0.04
C LEU A 38 -0.55 -0.95 -1.10
N GLN A 39 0.29 -1.91 -1.48
CA GLN A 39 -0.14 -2.99 -2.37
C GLN A 39 -1.17 -3.93 -1.73
N PHE A 40 -1.11 -4.13 -0.41
CA PHE A 40 -2.15 -4.88 0.29
C PHE A 40 -3.49 -4.14 0.27
N GLU A 41 -3.46 -2.85 0.60
CA GLU A 41 -4.62 -1.96 0.60
C GLU A 41 -5.30 -1.94 -0.77
N ASN A 42 -4.55 -1.64 -1.83
CA ASN A 42 -5.07 -1.59 -3.19
C ASN A 42 -5.77 -2.89 -3.60
N ARG A 43 -5.26 -4.04 -3.16
CA ARG A 43 -5.88 -5.34 -3.43
C ARG A 43 -7.15 -5.57 -2.63
N ILE A 44 -7.17 -5.19 -1.36
CA ILE A 44 -8.35 -5.32 -0.51
C ILE A 44 -9.46 -4.41 -1.05
N VAL A 45 -9.15 -3.13 -1.30
CA VAL A 45 -10.07 -2.15 -1.87
C VAL A 45 -10.67 -2.66 -3.17
N LYS A 46 -9.82 -3.05 -4.14
CA LYS A 46 -10.30 -3.61 -5.41
C LYS A 46 -11.19 -4.83 -5.21
N SER A 47 -10.83 -5.73 -4.30
CA SER A 47 -11.62 -6.93 -4.04
C SER A 47 -12.97 -6.62 -3.39
N ILE A 48 -13.04 -5.60 -2.52
CA ILE A 48 -14.28 -5.14 -1.89
C ILE A 48 -15.19 -4.51 -2.96
N SER A 49 -14.67 -3.59 -3.76
CA SER A 49 -15.43 -2.96 -4.85
C SER A 49 -15.94 -3.97 -5.87
N ASP A 50 -15.10 -4.94 -6.28
CA ASP A 50 -15.53 -6.01 -7.18
C ASP A 50 -16.60 -6.90 -6.51
N CYS A 51 -16.52 -7.12 -5.20
CA CYS A 51 -17.53 -7.88 -4.46
C CYS A 51 -18.88 -7.14 -4.43
N GLN A 52 -18.88 -5.82 -4.18
CA GLN A 52 -20.09 -4.99 -4.18
C GLN A 52 -20.74 -4.95 -5.56
N LYS A 53 -19.97 -4.71 -6.63
CA LYS A 53 -20.46 -4.72 -8.02
C LYS A 53 -21.15 -6.03 -8.40
N ASN A 54 -20.63 -7.15 -7.89
CA ASN A 54 -21.19 -8.48 -8.13
C ASN A 54 -22.25 -8.91 -7.10
N LYS A 55 -22.72 -8.00 -6.22
CA LYS A 55 -23.66 -8.29 -5.11
C LYS A 55 -23.22 -9.48 -4.24
N GLY A 56 -21.90 -9.62 -4.08
CA GLY A 56 -21.27 -10.69 -3.31
C GLY A 56 -21.32 -10.44 -1.80
N SER A 57 -21.04 -11.50 -1.03
CA SER A 57 -20.92 -11.41 0.43
C SER A 57 -19.51 -11.00 0.83
N LEU A 58 -19.39 -9.89 1.56
CA LEU A 58 -18.14 -9.40 2.11
C LEU A 58 -17.54 -10.36 3.15
N GLU A 59 -18.36 -11.10 3.90
CA GLU A 59 -17.90 -12.13 4.84
C GLU A 59 -17.22 -13.29 4.11
N LYS A 60 -17.78 -13.71 2.97
CA LYS A 60 -17.15 -14.72 2.10
C LYS A 60 -15.84 -14.19 1.52
N LEU A 61 -15.79 -12.91 1.15
CA LEU A 61 -14.58 -12.28 0.66
C LEU A 61 -13.48 -12.25 1.73
N TYR A 62 -13.79 -11.77 2.92
CA TYR A 62 -12.86 -11.78 4.05
C TYR A 62 -12.33 -13.19 4.32
N SER A 63 -13.22 -14.18 4.43
CA SER A 63 -12.85 -15.58 4.61
C SER A 63 -11.91 -16.08 3.51
N LYS A 64 -12.16 -15.73 2.25
CA LYS A 64 -11.29 -16.08 1.12
C LYS A 64 -9.90 -15.45 1.25
N LEU A 65 -9.84 -14.18 1.64
CA LEU A 65 -8.58 -13.43 1.78
C LEU A 65 -7.77 -13.88 3.00
N ALA A 66 -8.42 -14.22 4.11
CA ALA A 66 -7.79 -14.70 5.33
C ALA A 66 -7.24 -16.13 5.20
N ASN A 67 -7.86 -16.96 4.36
CA ASN A 67 -7.44 -18.35 4.11
C ASN A 67 -6.35 -18.49 3.03
N MET A 68 -5.77 -17.39 2.53
CA MET A 68 -4.65 -17.48 1.59
C MET A 68 -3.43 -18.11 2.26
N LYS A 69 -2.81 -19.06 1.55
CA LYS A 69 -1.57 -19.74 1.99
C LYS A 69 -0.30 -19.01 1.57
N GLN A 70 -0.40 -18.16 0.55
CA GLN A 70 0.70 -17.41 -0.03
C GLN A 70 0.19 -16.06 -0.53
N LEU A 71 1.07 -15.06 -0.54
CA LEU A 71 0.78 -13.79 -1.20
C LEU A 71 0.48 -14.05 -2.67
N SER A 72 -0.55 -13.37 -3.17
CA SER A 72 -0.92 -13.46 -4.57
C SER A 72 0.21 -12.96 -5.46
N ARG A 73 0.29 -13.51 -6.69
CA ARG A 73 1.36 -13.14 -7.62
C ARG A 73 1.32 -11.63 -7.88
N GLY A 74 2.51 -11.03 -7.97
CA GLY A 74 2.67 -9.62 -8.31
C GLY A 74 2.52 -8.63 -7.15
N VAL A 75 2.22 -9.08 -5.91
CA VAL A 75 2.15 -8.16 -4.76
C VAL A 75 3.51 -7.50 -4.52
N VAL A 76 4.54 -8.33 -4.44
CA VAL A 76 5.91 -7.87 -4.15
C VAL A 76 6.49 -7.09 -5.31
N SER A 77 6.36 -7.59 -6.55
CA SER A 77 6.86 -6.86 -7.72
C SER A 77 6.11 -5.54 -7.96
N GLY A 78 4.81 -5.48 -7.65
CA GLY A 78 4.04 -4.23 -7.71
C GLY A 78 4.52 -3.22 -6.66
N ALA A 79 4.91 -3.68 -5.47
CA ALA A 79 5.49 -2.82 -4.45
C ALA A 79 6.85 -2.30 -4.89
N GLU A 80 7.71 -3.15 -5.46
CA GLU A 80 9.03 -2.76 -5.99
C GLU A 80 8.89 -1.69 -7.08
N GLN A 81 7.94 -1.87 -8.01
CA GLN A 81 7.66 -0.88 -9.06
C GLN A 81 7.12 0.44 -8.50
N ALA A 82 6.33 0.42 -7.44
CA ALA A 82 5.72 1.62 -6.87
C ALA A 82 6.74 2.60 -6.27
N ILE A 83 7.91 2.09 -5.86
CA ILE A 83 8.99 2.89 -5.26
C ILE A 83 10.25 2.90 -6.14
N ASP A 84 10.15 2.46 -7.41
CA ASP A 84 11.28 2.32 -8.33
C ASP A 84 12.47 1.55 -7.74
N ALA A 85 12.18 0.53 -6.93
CA ALA A 85 13.20 -0.27 -6.30
C ALA A 85 13.73 -1.38 -7.24
N PRO A 86 15.00 -1.78 -7.10
CA PRO A 86 15.54 -2.90 -7.87
C PRO A 86 14.72 -4.17 -7.67
N VAL A 87 14.63 -4.97 -8.72
CA VAL A 87 13.91 -6.26 -8.70
C VAL A 87 14.46 -7.14 -7.57
N ASN A 88 13.56 -7.77 -6.82
CA ASN A 88 13.83 -8.60 -5.65
C ASN A 88 14.34 -7.86 -4.40
N SER A 89 14.43 -6.54 -4.40
CA SER A 89 14.82 -5.77 -3.20
C SER A 89 13.87 -6.03 -2.03
N ILE A 90 12.56 -6.03 -2.27
CA ILE A 90 11.54 -6.30 -1.25
C ILE A 90 11.55 -7.80 -0.90
N VAL A 91 11.84 -8.70 -1.83
CA VAL A 91 12.02 -10.14 -1.54
C VAL A 91 13.18 -10.36 -0.57
N VAL A 92 14.32 -9.70 -0.81
CA VAL A 92 15.50 -9.79 0.07
C VAL A 92 15.19 -9.21 1.44
N PHE A 93 14.49 -8.08 1.49
CA PHE A 93 14.00 -7.48 2.72
C PHE A 93 13.09 -8.43 3.49
N LEU A 94 12.06 -9.00 2.85
CA LEU A 94 11.13 -9.95 3.49
C LEU A 94 11.86 -11.19 4.03
N ASN A 95 12.83 -11.72 3.28
CA ASN A 95 13.65 -12.84 3.76
C ASN A 95 14.47 -12.46 5.01
N ARG A 96 15.01 -11.24 5.07
CA ARG A 96 15.70 -10.73 6.26
C ARG A 96 14.72 -10.55 7.42
N LEU A 97 13.55 -9.97 7.16
CA LEU A 97 12.50 -9.77 8.16
C LEU A 97 12.04 -11.10 8.77
N THR A 98 11.80 -12.12 7.94
CA THR A 98 11.43 -13.47 8.41
C THR A 98 12.53 -14.10 9.26
N ARG A 99 13.82 -13.96 8.90
CA ARG A 99 14.91 -14.45 9.75
C ARG A 99 14.95 -13.76 11.13
N ASN A 100 14.69 -12.46 11.18
CA ASN A 100 14.79 -11.66 12.40
C ASN A 100 13.57 -11.78 13.31
N THR A 101 12.38 -11.89 12.73
CA THR A 101 11.10 -11.84 13.47
C THR A 101 10.34 -13.16 13.47
N GLN A 102 10.79 -14.13 12.68
CA GLN A 102 10.07 -15.37 12.35
C GLN A 102 8.71 -15.16 11.67
N LYS A 103 8.35 -13.91 11.33
CA LYS A 103 7.10 -13.60 10.63
C LYS A 103 7.22 -13.81 9.15
N LYS A 104 6.30 -14.59 8.58
CA LYS A 104 6.21 -14.80 7.13
C LYS A 104 5.44 -13.65 6.47
N SER A 105 5.72 -13.40 5.20
CA SER A 105 5.01 -12.38 4.42
C SER A 105 3.49 -12.59 4.35
N ILE A 106 3.02 -13.84 4.39
CA ILE A 106 1.59 -14.16 4.47
C ILE A 106 0.97 -13.78 5.82
N GLU A 107 1.74 -13.82 6.91
CA GLU A 107 1.25 -13.41 8.23
C GLU A 107 1.11 -11.89 8.29
N LEU A 108 2.05 -11.14 7.68
CA LEU A 108 1.93 -9.69 7.53
C LEU A 108 0.67 -9.30 6.76
N TRP A 109 0.33 -10.05 5.71
CA TRP A 109 -0.94 -9.87 4.99
C TRP A 109 -2.15 -10.10 5.89
N LYS A 110 -2.18 -11.20 6.66
CA LYS A 110 -3.31 -11.50 7.56
C LYS A 110 -3.46 -10.45 8.65
N GLU A 111 -2.36 -10.06 9.29
CA GLU A 111 -2.36 -9.00 10.29
C GLU A 111 -2.85 -7.66 9.73
N TYR A 112 -2.46 -7.33 8.49
CA TYR A 112 -2.93 -6.12 7.82
C TYR A 112 -4.43 -6.22 7.49
N LEU A 113 -4.88 -7.37 6.97
CA LEU A 113 -6.28 -7.62 6.65
C LEU A 113 -7.16 -7.48 7.90
N ASP A 114 -6.80 -8.15 9.01
CA ASP A 114 -7.58 -8.14 10.25
C ASP A 114 -7.72 -6.74 10.85
N LYS A 115 -6.66 -5.93 10.75
CA LYS A 115 -6.65 -4.55 11.27
C LYS A 115 -7.43 -3.56 10.42
N ASN A 116 -7.39 -3.72 9.09
CA ASN A 116 -7.86 -2.67 8.18
C ASN A 116 -9.15 -3.02 7.42
N PHE A 117 -9.54 -4.29 7.33
CA PHE A 117 -10.66 -4.70 6.47
C PHE A 117 -11.99 -4.02 6.82
N ALA A 118 -12.30 -3.88 8.12
CA ALA A 118 -13.53 -3.20 8.55
C ALA A 118 -13.53 -1.72 8.15
N SER A 119 -12.43 -1.01 8.41
CA SER A 119 -12.29 0.41 8.06
C SER A 119 -12.32 0.64 6.55
N LEU A 120 -11.64 -0.21 5.77
CA LEU A 120 -11.66 -0.12 4.30
C LEU A 120 -13.04 -0.43 3.73
N LYS A 121 -13.74 -1.43 4.28
CA LYS A 121 -15.13 -1.73 3.93
C LYS A 121 -16.02 -0.51 4.14
N ASP A 122 -15.99 0.07 5.34
CA ASP A 122 -16.90 1.15 5.70
C ASP A 122 -16.62 2.39 4.83
N SER A 123 -15.35 2.72 4.59
CA SER A 123 -14.95 3.82 3.70
C SER A 123 -15.53 3.67 2.28
N ILE A 124 -15.43 2.47 1.68
CA ILE A 124 -15.93 2.22 0.32
C ILE A 124 -17.46 2.25 0.28
N VAL A 125 -18.13 1.67 1.28
CA VAL A 125 -19.60 1.68 1.37
C VAL A 125 -20.14 3.11 1.48
N THR A 126 -19.49 3.97 2.27
CA THR A 126 -19.89 5.38 2.42
C THR A 126 -19.67 6.16 1.12
N GLN A 127 -18.53 5.97 0.43
CA GLN A 127 -18.26 6.64 -0.84
C GLN A 127 -19.25 6.26 -1.96
N GLU A 128 -19.69 5.00 -2.02
CA GLU A 128 -20.71 4.57 -2.99
C GLU A 128 -22.09 5.17 -2.70
N ALA A 129 -22.42 5.45 -1.43
CA ALA A 129 -23.67 6.11 -1.07
C ALA A 129 -23.66 7.61 -1.45
N GLU A 130 -22.52 8.29 -1.27
CA GLU A 130 -22.37 9.71 -1.61
C GLU A 130 -22.25 9.95 -3.11
N GLY A 131 -21.56 9.08 -3.86
CA GLY A 131 -21.41 9.18 -5.32
C GLY A 131 -22.70 8.96 -6.12
N ASN A 132 -23.79 8.54 -5.48
CA ASN A 132 -25.07 8.30 -6.12
C ASN A 132 -26.08 9.46 -5.94
N GLN A 133 -25.66 10.58 -5.31
CA GLN A 133 -26.54 11.71 -4.99
C GLN A 133 -26.39 12.92 -5.94
N GLU A 134 -25.63 12.81 -7.04
CA GLU A 134 -25.31 13.93 -7.95
C GLU A 134 -26.11 13.98 -9.28
N MET A 135 -27.30 13.37 -9.37
CA MET A 135 -28.12 13.45 -10.60
C MET A 135 -29.62 13.63 -10.28
N MET A 136 -29.97 14.69 -9.56
CA MET A 136 -31.35 15.24 -9.54
C MET A 136 -31.26 16.77 -9.42
N GLU A 137 -30.94 17.44 -10.52
CA GLU A 137 -31.37 18.82 -10.76
C GLU A 137 -32.25 18.74 -12.02
N ASP A 138 -33.52 18.43 -11.83
CA ASP A 138 -34.65 19.35 -11.61
C ASP A 138 -35.26 19.76 -12.97
N ASP A 139 -36.25 18.95 -13.35
CA ASP A 139 -37.12 19.14 -14.51
C ASP A 139 -38.27 20.05 -14.06
N GLU A 140 -38.00 21.36 -13.94
CA GLU A 140 -39.08 22.34 -13.69
C GLU A 140 -39.66 22.81 -15.03
N GLU A 141 -40.84 22.25 -15.34
CA GLU A 141 -41.81 22.80 -16.26
C GLU A 141 -42.12 24.28 -15.92
N GLU A 142 -41.79 25.21 -16.82
CA GLU A 142 -42.45 26.53 -16.84
C GLU A 142 -43.54 26.53 -17.93
N THR A 143 -44.77 26.32 -17.49
CA THR A 143 -45.96 26.77 -18.21
C THR A 143 -46.44 28.09 -17.62
N ALA A 144 -46.54 29.15 -18.44
CA ALA A 144 -47.78 29.92 -18.64
C ALA A 144 -47.54 31.24 -19.41
N ASP A 145 -48.11 31.27 -20.62
CA ASP A 145 -49.02 32.30 -21.15
C ASP A 145 -48.72 33.79 -20.84
N ASP A 146 -48.33 34.54 -21.88
CA ASP A 146 -48.50 35.99 -21.90
C ASP A 146 -49.10 36.44 -23.25
N LYS A 147 -50.43 36.67 -23.22
CA LYS A 147 -51.17 37.41 -24.24
C LYS A 147 -50.97 38.90 -24.01
N GLN A 148 -50.43 39.63 -24.99
CA GLN A 148 -51.10 40.86 -25.47
C GLN A 148 -50.45 41.48 -26.72
N ASN A 149 -51.34 41.78 -27.69
CA ASN A 149 -51.37 42.92 -28.60
C ASN A 149 -50.16 43.26 -29.48
N ALA A 150 -50.40 43.32 -30.81
CA ALA A 150 -50.44 44.55 -31.60
C ALA A 150 -50.22 44.22 -33.10
N ILE A 151 -51.17 44.46 -34.03
CA ILE A 151 -51.46 45.71 -34.74
C ILE A 151 -51.13 45.60 -36.25
N LYS A 152 -52.20 45.82 -37.04
CA LYS A 152 -52.32 46.51 -38.34
C LYS A 152 -51.87 45.88 -39.67
N ARG A 153 -52.92 45.83 -40.51
CA ARG A 153 -53.07 46.18 -41.94
C ARG A 153 -52.79 45.10 -42.97
#